data_AF-A0A1E1W4N7-F1
#
_entry.id   AF-A0A1E1W4N7-F1
#
_cell.length_a   1.000
_cell.length_b   1.000
_cell.length_c   1.000
_cell.angle_alpha   90.00
_cell.angle_beta   90.00
_cell.angle_gamma   90.00
#
_symmetry.space_group_name_H-M   'P 1'
#
loop_
_entity.id
_entity.type
_entity.pdbx_description
1 polymer ?
#
loop_
_entity_poly.entity_id
_entity_poly.type
_entity_poly.pdbx_seq_one_letter_code
_entity_poly.pdbx_strand_id
1 'polypeptide(L)'
;MQIEEKRLRNADLAALEPAARVKQLANYGAMVEVDPNVPPRRYFRSGLEMVRMANVYLAEGSLENAYILYMKFMTLFVEKIRKHPEYGNVPAQVKAVKQAKLKEV
;
A
#
# COMPACT_ATOMS: atom_id res chain seq x y z
N MET A 1 11.50 10.72 -17.10
CA MET A 1 10.06 11.01 -16.85
C MET A 1 9.71 10.78 -15.37
N GLN A 2 9.88 9.58 -14.80
CA GLN A 2 9.57 9.29 -13.37
C GLN A 2 10.38 10.10 -12.34
N ILE A 3 11.64 10.48 -12.64
CA ILE A 3 12.49 11.27 -11.72
C ILE A 3 11.99 12.72 -11.61
N GLU A 4 11.47 13.28 -12.70
CA GLU A 4 10.97 14.66 -12.74
C GLU A 4 9.64 14.78 -12.01
N GLU A 5 8.73 13.82 -12.21
CA GLU A 5 7.48 13.73 -11.45
C GLU A 5 7.72 13.53 -9.95
N LYS A 6 8.75 12.77 -9.57
CA LYS A 6 9.15 12.57 -8.17
C LYS A 6 9.73 13.86 -7.57
N ARG A 7 10.52 14.63 -8.33
CA ARG A 7 11.07 15.92 -7.89
C ARG A 7 9.99 16.99 -7.70
N LEU A 8 9.08 17.12 -8.66
CA LEU A 8 7.97 18.08 -8.58
C LEU A 8 7.05 17.75 -7.40
N ARG A 9 6.71 16.47 -7.20
CA ARG A 9 5.92 16.00 -6.05
C ARG A 9 6.56 16.35 -4.71
N ASN A 10 7.89 16.22 -4.60
CA ASN A 10 8.61 16.52 -3.36
C ASN A 10 8.66 18.02 -3.06
N ALA A 11 8.77 18.87 -4.09
CA ALA A 11 8.75 20.32 -3.93
C ALA A 11 7.38 20.83 -3.45
N ASP A 12 6.29 20.29 -3.99
CA ASP A 12 4.93 20.66 -3.58
C ASP A 12 4.60 20.22 -2.15
N LEU A 13 5.09 19.04 -1.73
CA LEU A 13 4.90 18.58 -0.35
C LEU A 13 5.69 19.42 0.66
N ALA A 14 6.91 19.84 0.33
CA ALA A 14 7.74 20.61 1.26
C ALA A 14 7.15 21.98 1.64
N ALA A 15 6.29 22.54 0.79
CA ALA A 15 5.60 23.81 1.03
C ALA A 15 4.36 23.70 1.93
N LEU A 16 3.91 22.48 2.25
CA LEU A 16 2.71 22.25 3.05
C LEU A 16 3.02 22.11 4.54
N GLU A 17 2.05 22.49 5.37
CA GLU A 17 2.06 22.20 6.80
C GLU A 17 2.25 20.69 7.06
N PRO A 18 3.00 20.29 8.12
CA PRO A 18 3.33 18.89 8.37
C PRO A 18 2.14 17.92 8.36
N ALA A 19 1.01 18.34 8.94
CA ALA A 19 -0.21 17.54 8.95
C ALA A 19 -0.81 17.34 7.54
N ALA A 20 -0.77 18.39 6.70
CA ALA A 20 -1.22 18.32 5.32
C ALA A 20 -0.32 17.41 4.47
N ARG A 21 0.99 17.43 4.71
CA ARG A 21 1.95 16.52 4.06
C ARG A 21 1.62 15.07 4.34
N VAL A 22 1.48 14.70 5.62
CA VAL A 22 1.16 13.32 6.02
C VAL A 22 -0.20 12.89 5.47
N LYS A 23 -1.20 13.78 5.47
CA LYS A 23 -2.50 13.52 4.87
C LYS A 23 -2.39 13.23 3.37
N GLN A 24 -1.56 13.98 2.64
CA GLN A 24 -1.36 13.76 1.21
C GLN A 24 -0.65 12.43 0.94
N LEU A 25 0.34 12.05 1.75
CA LEU A 25 0.95 10.72 1.69
C LEU A 25 -0.06 9.60 1.96
N ALA A 26 -0.98 9.81 2.92
CA ALA A 26 -2.04 8.85 3.22
C ALA A 26 -3.02 8.70 2.04
N ASN A 27 -3.36 9.80 1.37
CA ASN A 27 -4.19 9.77 0.17
C ASN A 27 -3.51 8.95 -0.95
N TYR A 28 -2.20 9.09 -1.14
CA TYR A 28 -1.47 8.26 -2.09
C TYR A 28 -1.46 6.77 -1.72
N GLY A 29 -1.35 6.46 -0.43
CA GLY A 29 -1.53 5.09 0.06
C GLY A 29 -2.94 4.56 -0.24
N ALA A 30 -3.96 5.40 -0.12
CA ALA A 30 -5.35 5.03 -0.37
C ALA A 30 -5.69 4.82 -1.87
N MET A 31 -4.83 5.29 -2.79
CA MET A 31 -4.96 5.11 -4.25
C MET A 31 -4.60 3.68 -4.66
N VAL A 32 -5.44 2.73 -4.26
CA VAL A 32 -5.38 1.33 -4.67
C VAL A 32 -6.76 0.84 -5.05
N GLU A 33 -6.82 0.18 -6.21
CA GLU A 33 -8.03 -0.39 -6.78
C GLU A 33 -7.90 -1.90 -6.90
N VAL A 34 -9.05 -2.58 -6.83
CA VAL A 34 -9.16 -4.02 -6.96
C VAL A 34 -10.05 -4.28 -8.16
N ASP A 35 -9.47 -4.86 -9.20
CA ASP A 35 -10.16 -5.25 -10.41
C ASP A 35 -10.96 -6.55 -10.13
N PRO A 36 -12.28 -6.55 -10.31
CA PRO A 36 -13.12 -7.73 -10.11
C PRO A 36 -12.77 -8.93 -11.01
N ASN A 37 -12.05 -8.70 -12.12
CA ASN A 37 -11.65 -9.73 -13.07
C ASN A 37 -10.28 -10.36 -12.72
N VAL A 38 -9.56 -9.79 -11.75
CA VAL A 38 -8.25 -10.29 -11.32
C VAL A 38 -8.44 -11.17 -10.08
N PRO A 39 -8.06 -12.46 -10.13
CA PRO A 39 -8.27 -13.36 -9.00
C PRO A 39 -7.67 -12.82 -7.70
N PRO A 40 -8.42 -12.79 -6.57
CA PRO A 40 -7.96 -12.20 -5.31
C PRO A 40 -6.60 -12.71 -4.86
N ARG A 41 -6.30 -13.99 -5.10
CA ARG A 41 -5.01 -14.62 -4.76
C ARG A 41 -3.80 -13.89 -5.34
N ARG A 42 -3.93 -13.20 -6.49
CA ARG A 42 -2.84 -12.39 -7.06
C ARG A 42 -2.53 -11.19 -6.16
N TYR A 43 -3.55 -10.49 -5.67
CA TYR A 43 -3.37 -9.41 -4.71
C TYR A 43 -2.65 -9.87 -3.44
N PHE A 44 -3.01 -11.03 -2.89
CA PHE A 44 -2.33 -11.60 -1.71
C PHE A 44 -0.82 -11.82 -1.94
N ARG A 45 -0.41 -12.29 -3.12
CA ARG A 45 1.01 -12.43 -3.47
C ARG A 45 1.69 -11.08 -3.61
N SER A 46 1.13 -10.19 -4.44
CA SER A 46 1.70 -8.85 -4.66
C SER A 46 1.74 -8.01 -3.37
N GLY A 47 0.82 -8.26 -2.44
CA GLY A 47 0.78 -7.62 -1.14
C GLY A 47 2.00 -7.92 -0.26
N LEU A 48 2.50 -9.16 -0.28
CA LEU A 48 3.72 -9.52 0.47
C LEU A 48 4.94 -8.80 -0.10
N GLU A 49 5.05 -8.71 -1.43
CA GLU A 49 6.11 -7.95 -2.09
C GLU A 49 6.00 -6.45 -1.81
N MET A 50 4.78 -5.91 -1.69
CA MET A 50 4.57 -4.51 -1.29
C MET A 50 5.16 -4.21 0.09
N VAL A 51 4.95 -5.09 1.06
CA VAL A 51 5.55 -4.94 2.40
C VAL A 51 7.05 -5.16 2.36
N ARG A 52 7.54 -6.11 1.57
CA ARG A 52 8.98 -6.31 1.37
C ARG A 52 9.65 -5.03 0.85
N MET A 53 9.05 -4.39 -0.16
CA MET A 53 9.55 -3.12 -0.70
C MET A 53 9.41 -1.96 0.28
N ALA A 54 8.34 -1.92 1.08
CA ALA A 54 8.20 -0.93 2.15
C ALA A 54 9.35 -1.02 3.17
N ASN A 55 9.73 -2.24 3.56
CA ASN A 55 10.84 -2.48 4.46
C ASN A 55 12.20 -2.06 3.85
N VAL A 56 12.38 -2.25 2.54
CA VAL A 56 13.58 -1.76 1.83
C VAL A 56 13.64 -0.23 1.89
N TYR A 57 12.55 0.45 1.55
CA TYR A 57 12.49 1.92 1.65
C TYR A 57 12.71 2.42 3.08
N LEU A 58 12.20 1.70 4.09
CA LEU A 58 12.43 2.04 5.48
C LEU A 58 13.91 1.92 5.84
N ALA A 59 14.58 0.83 5.43
CA ALA A 59 16.00 0.61 5.68
C ALA A 59 16.90 1.63 4.96
N GLU A 60 16.48 2.11 3.80
CA GLU A 60 17.17 3.17 3.03
C GLU A 60 16.88 4.59 3.54
N GLY A 61 16.04 4.74 4.58
CA GLY A 61 15.63 6.05 5.11
C GLY A 61 14.61 6.78 4.25
N SER A 62 14.04 6.14 3.22
CA SER A 62 12.99 6.71 2.39
C SER A 62 11.61 6.56 3.04
N LEU A 63 11.43 7.27 4.16
CA LEU A 63 10.27 7.13 5.05
C LEU A 63 8.92 7.42 4.36
N GLU A 64 8.86 8.43 3.48
CA GLU A 64 7.63 8.77 2.75
C GLU A 64 7.18 7.64 1.81
N ASN A 65 8.13 6.99 1.12
CA ASN A 65 7.83 5.88 0.23
C ASN A 65 7.46 4.61 1.00
N ALA A 66 8.15 4.35 2.12
CA ALA A 66 7.80 3.26 3.02
C ALA A 66 6.37 3.44 3.55
N TYR A 67 6.04 4.64 4.06
CA TYR A 67 4.72 4.98 4.56
C TYR A 67 3.62 4.79 3.50
N ILE A 68 3.83 5.28 2.27
CA ILE A 68 2.86 5.10 1.18
C ILE A 68 2.62 3.62 0.92
N LEU A 69 3.66 2.77 0.86
CA LEU A 69 3.49 1.35 0.60
C LEU A 69 2.80 0.61 1.75
N TYR A 70 3.11 0.92 3.01
CA TYR A 70 2.39 0.34 4.15
C TYR A 70 0.91 0.75 4.15
N MET A 71 0.62 2.04 3.91
CA MET A 71 -0.76 2.52 3.80
C MET A 71 -1.48 1.83 2.65
N LYS A 72 -0.83 1.65 1.50
CA LYS A 72 -1.39 0.96 0.34
C LYS A 72 -1.71 -0.50 0.63
N PHE A 73 -0.81 -1.20 1.32
CA PHE A 73 -1.03 -2.56 1.78
C PHE A 73 -2.23 -2.63 2.73
N MET A 74 -2.26 -1.77 3.76
CA MET A 74 -3.36 -1.73 4.72
C MET A 74 -4.70 -1.44 4.03
N THR A 75 -4.80 -0.39 3.21
CA THR A 75 -6.05 -0.04 2.51
C THR A 75 -6.53 -1.16 1.59
N LEU A 76 -5.63 -1.78 0.81
CA LEU A 76 -5.95 -2.90 -0.06
C LEU A 76 -6.61 -4.04 0.74
N PHE A 77 -6.03 -4.39 1.89
CA PHE A 77 -6.35 -5.62 2.60
C PHE A 77 -7.32 -5.49 3.77
N VAL A 78 -7.50 -4.29 4.29
CA VAL A 78 -8.49 -3.96 5.32
C VAL A 78 -9.81 -3.53 4.68
N GLU A 79 -9.76 -2.84 3.53
CA GLU A 79 -10.95 -2.25 2.93
C GLU A 79 -11.26 -2.82 1.54
N LYS A 80 -10.36 -2.68 0.56
CA LYS A 80 -10.73 -2.83 -0.87
C LYS A 80 -10.99 -4.28 -1.27
N ILE A 81 -10.07 -5.20 -0.98
CA ILE A 81 -10.14 -6.60 -1.43
C ILE A 81 -11.35 -7.35 -0.86
N ARG A 82 -11.87 -6.90 0.29
CA ARG A 82 -13.04 -7.49 0.94
C ARG A 82 -14.33 -7.30 0.13
N LYS A 83 -14.33 -6.32 -0.78
CA LYS A 83 -15.44 -6.01 -1.69
C LYS A 83 -15.39 -6.84 -2.99
N HIS A 84 -14.31 -7.60 -3.23
CA HIS A 84 -14.18 -8.42 -4.43
C HIS A 84 -15.18 -9.59 -4.41
N PRO A 85 -15.88 -9.90 -5.53
CA PRO A 85 -16.90 -10.95 -5.57
C PRO A 85 -16.38 -12.33 -5.15
N GLU A 86 -15.17 -12.69 -5.61
CA GLU A 86 -14.52 -13.96 -5.25
C GLU A 86 -13.76 -13.96 -3.91
N TYR A 87 -13.84 -12.91 -3.09
CA TYR A 87 -13.09 -12.85 -1.81
C TYR A 87 -13.44 -14.01 -0.86
N GLY A 88 -14.70 -14.46 -0.88
CA GLY A 88 -15.16 -15.63 -0.13
C GLY A 88 -14.38 -16.90 -0.46
N ASN A 89 -13.99 -17.06 -1.74
CA ASN A 89 -13.33 -18.26 -2.28
C ASN A 89 -11.83 -18.33 -1.97
N VAL A 90 -11.26 -17.28 -1.36
CA VAL A 90 -9.86 -17.30 -0.95
C VAL A 90 -9.67 -18.22 0.26
N PRO A 91 -8.76 -19.22 0.20
CA PRO A 91 -8.53 -20.16 1.29
C PRO A 91 -8.18 -19.47 2.62
N ALA A 92 -8.64 -20.05 3.73
CA ALA A 92 -8.40 -19.50 5.06
C ALA A 92 -6.90 -19.38 5.38
N GLN A 93 -6.08 -20.33 4.93
CA GLN A 93 -4.62 -20.32 5.12
C GLN A 93 -3.98 -19.08 4.49
N VAL A 94 -4.43 -18.71 3.28
CA VAL A 94 -3.94 -17.50 2.58
C VAL A 94 -4.36 -16.23 3.31
N LYS A 95 -5.58 -16.21 3.85
CA LYS A 95 -6.06 -15.10 4.70
C LYS A 95 -5.27 -14.98 6.01
N ALA A 96 -4.87 -16.11 6.61
CA ALA A 96 -4.12 -16.14 7.86
C ALA A 96 -2.70 -15.57 7.74
N VAL A 97 -1.96 -15.92 6.68
CA VAL A 97 -0.62 -15.35 6.41
C VAL A 97 -0.70 -13.83 6.29
N LYS A 98 -1.69 -13.33 5.56
CA LYS A 98 -1.97 -11.89 5.45
C LYS A 98 -2.31 -11.27 6.81
N GLN A 99 -3.09 -11.95 7.65
CA GLN A 99 -3.48 -11.42 8.95
C GLN A 99 -2.29 -11.32 9.91
N ALA A 100 -1.35 -12.27 9.85
CA ALA A 100 -0.09 -12.16 10.56
C ALA A 100 0.71 -10.93 10.08
N LYS A 101 0.85 -10.78 8.76
CA LYS A 101 1.59 -9.64 8.20
C LYS A 101 0.97 -8.27 8.55
N LEU A 102 -0.36 -8.17 8.60
CA LEU A 102 -1.05 -6.94 9.04
C LEU A 102 -0.79 -6.58 10.51
N LYS A 103 -0.36 -7.51 11.36
CA LYS A 103 -0.02 -7.23 12.76
C LYS A 103 1.43 -6.77 12.92
N GLU A 104 2.27 -7.04 11.94
CA GLU A 104 3.71 -6.71 11.93
C GLU A 104 4.00 -5.34 11.29
N VAL A 105 3.03 -4.79 10.56
CA VAL A 105 3.05 -3.44 9.97
C VAL A 105 2.28 -2.51 10.88
#